data_AF-A0A7W9JHA6-F1
#
_entry.id   AF-A0A7W9JHA6-F1
#
_cell.length_a   1.000
_cell.length_b   1.000
_cell.length_c   1.000
_cell.angle_alpha   90.00
_cell.angle_beta   90.00
_cell.angle_gamma   90.00
#
_symmetry.space_group_name_H-M   'P 1'
#
loop_
_entity.id
_entity.type
_entity.pdbx_description
1 polymer ?
#
loop_
_entity_poly.entity_id
_entity_poly.type
_entity_poly.pdbx_seq_one_letter_code
_entity_poly.pdbx_strand_id
1 'polypeptide(L)'
;MTAPDSPAGVGAGPPPLRRRTRARGLWNLVNLSTPLGLVGAVVSGCALRPGPHGLIEARGWRHSFPGGAAFTVGDVVFTRPGLRMTEDLWRHEAGHAAQYAGMLGLPFLPAYAAAAAWSSWRTGDPASRNPFERGAGLVLGGYVERPVRRGPRRRR
;
A
#
# COMPACT_ATOMS: atom_id res chain seq x y z
N MET A 1 -41.43 0.13 45.16
CA MET A 1 -40.88 -1.12 44.62
C MET A 1 -39.92 -0.75 43.50
N THR A 2 -38.68 -0.49 43.87
CA THR A 2 -37.61 0.04 43.00
C THR A 2 -36.82 -1.17 42.48
N ALA A 3 -36.83 -1.41 41.17
CA ALA A 3 -35.96 -2.42 40.57
C ALA A 3 -34.52 -1.89 40.53
N PRO A 4 -33.50 -2.71 40.83
CA PRO A 4 -32.11 -2.28 40.82
C PRO A 4 -31.53 -2.26 39.41
N ASP A 5 -30.52 -1.41 39.26
CA ASP A 5 -29.65 -1.22 38.11
C ASP A 5 -29.14 -2.54 37.51
N SER A 6 -29.22 -2.66 36.18
CA SER A 6 -28.43 -3.62 35.43
C SER A 6 -27.07 -3.02 35.05
N PRO A 7 -25.97 -3.78 35.20
CA PRO A 7 -24.62 -3.23 35.24
C PRO A 7 -24.08 -2.86 33.86
N ALA A 8 -23.19 -1.88 33.90
CA ALA A 8 -22.35 -1.40 32.82
C ALA A 8 -21.87 -2.51 31.86
N GLY A 9 -22.19 -2.33 30.57
CA GLY A 9 -21.55 -3.08 29.49
C GLY A 9 -20.04 -2.81 29.51
N VAL A 10 -19.27 -3.81 29.93
CA VAL A 10 -17.82 -3.86 29.77
C VAL A 10 -17.52 -3.70 28.29
N GLY A 11 -16.90 -2.58 27.94
CA GLY A 11 -16.71 -2.12 26.57
C GLY A 11 -16.01 -3.18 25.71
N ALA A 12 -16.72 -3.65 24.68
CA ALA A 12 -16.14 -4.44 23.61
C ALA A 12 -14.92 -3.68 23.05
N GLY A 13 -13.74 -4.29 23.12
CA GLY A 13 -12.52 -3.70 22.58
C GLY A 13 -12.67 -3.32 21.09
N PRO A 14 -11.80 -2.45 20.56
CA PRO A 14 -11.93 -1.97 19.19
C PRO A 14 -12.03 -3.13 18.19
N PRO A 15 -12.88 -3.01 17.15
CA PRO A 15 -13.11 -4.08 16.17
C PRO A 15 -11.80 -4.54 15.53
N PRO A 16 -11.69 -5.81 15.10
CA PRO A 16 -10.42 -6.42 14.66
C PRO A 16 -9.67 -5.63 13.59
N LEU A 17 -10.40 -5.00 12.65
CA LEU A 17 -9.82 -4.17 11.60
C LEU A 17 -9.07 -2.95 12.16
N ARG A 18 -9.64 -2.26 13.15
CA ARG A 18 -8.99 -1.11 13.79
C ARG A 18 -7.72 -1.52 14.54
N ARG A 19 -7.71 -2.69 15.17
CA ARG A 19 -6.51 -3.23 15.83
C ARG A 19 -5.41 -3.54 14.83
N ARG A 20 -5.73 -4.20 13.72
CA ARG A 20 -4.78 -4.50 12.64
C ARG A 20 -4.19 -3.24 12.03
N THR A 21 -5.01 -2.22 11.76
CA THR A 21 -4.53 -0.92 11.25
C THR A 21 -3.58 -0.24 12.24
N ARG A 22 -3.92 -0.23 13.54
CA ARG A 22 -3.04 0.36 14.56
C ARG A 22 -1.72 -0.41 14.70
N ALA A 23 -1.77 -1.74 14.70
CA ALA A 23 -0.57 -2.57 14.75
C ALA A 23 0.33 -2.36 13.54
N ARG A 24 -0.24 -2.29 12.32
CA ARG A 24 0.49 -1.96 11.09
C ARG A 24 1.18 -0.60 11.21
N GLY A 25 0.45 0.43 11.63
CA GLY A 25 1.00 1.78 11.77
C GLY A 25 2.13 1.85 12.79
N LEU A 26 1.99 1.13 13.91
CA LEU A 26 3.07 1.02 14.89
C LEU A 26 4.31 0.35 14.30
N TRP A 27 4.15 -0.77 13.58
CA TRP A 27 5.28 -1.44 12.94
C TRP A 27 5.97 -0.57 11.88
N ASN A 28 5.20 0.14 11.07
CA ASN A 28 5.75 1.06 10.07
C ASN A 28 6.44 2.28 10.67
N LEU A 29 6.01 2.70 11.87
CA LEU A 29 6.71 3.70 12.65
C LEU A 29 8.04 3.15 13.20
N VAL A 30 8.01 1.96 13.81
CA VAL A 30 9.18 1.31 14.42
C VAL A 30 10.25 0.98 13.38
N ASN A 31 9.84 0.49 12.19
CA ASN A 31 10.77 0.16 11.11
C ASN A 31 11.18 1.39 10.25
N LEU A 32 10.78 2.60 10.67
CA LEU A 32 11.09 3.88 10.05
C LEU A 32 10.56 4.09 8.62
N SER A 33 9.74 3.19 8.07
CA SER A 33 9.15 3.36 6.74
C SER A 33 8.17 4.54 6.68
N THR A 34 7.31 4.72 7.69
CA THR A 34 6.40 5.88 7.74
C THR A 34 7.16 7.19 7.93
N PRO A 35 8.12 7.31 8.87
CA PRO A 35 9.02 8.47 8.94
C PRO A 35 9.71 8.78 7.60
N LEU A 36 10.23 7.77 6.90
CA LEU A 36 10.83 7.95 5.58
C LEU A 36 9.84 8.51 4.55
N GLY A 37 8.62 7.97 4.51
CA GLY A 37 7.56 8.49 3.64
C GLY A 37 7.21 9.96 3.95
N LEU A 38 7.14 10.33 5.22
CA LEU A 38 6.87 11.71 5.64
C LEU A 38 8.01 12.66 5.24
N VAL A 39 9.26 12.27 5.48
CA VAL A 39 10.43 13.04 5.03
C VAL A 39 10.41 13.19 3.51
N GLY A 40 10.16 12.10 2.78
CA GLY A 40 10.04 12.13 1.32
C GLY A 40 8.95 13.08 0.82
N ALA A 41 7.79 13.10 1.49
CA ALA A 41 6.69 14.01 1.16
C ALA A 41 7.08 15.49 1.38
N VAL A 42 7.73 15.79 2.51
CA VAL A 42 8.20 17.16 2.82
C VAL A 42 9.26 17.61 1.81
N VAL A 43 10.29 16.79 1.55
CA VAL A 43 11.37 17.09 0.59
C VAL A 43 10.82 17.29 -0.82
N SER A 44 9.76 16.57 -1.17
CA SER A 44 9.13 16.66 -2.50
C SER A 44 8.02 17.70 -2.58
N GLY A 45 7.81 18.51 -1.53
CA GLY A 45 6.80 19.57 -1.49
C GLY A 45 5.35 19.06 -1.60
N CYS A 46 5.10 17.81 -1.19
CA CYS A 46 3.77 17.22 -1.24
C CYS A 46 2.89 17.71 -0.08
N ALA A 47 1.60 17.93 -0.37
CA ALA A 47 0.61 18.29 0.65
C ALA A 47 0.13 17.04 1.40
N LEU A 48 0.40 16.98 2.70
CA LEU A 48 0.01 15.85 3.56
C LEU A 48 -1.44 15.96 4.03
N ARG A 49 -2.15 14.83 4.03
CA ARG A 49 -3.52 14.75 4.53
C ARG A 49 -3.88 13.38 5.10
N PRO A 50 -4.71 13.30 6.15
CA PRO A 50 -5.23 12.02 6.60
C PRO A 50 -6.05 11.31 5.51
N GLY A 51 -5.82 10.01 5.34
CA GLY A 51 -6.56 9.13 4.45
C GLY A 51 -7.28 8.00 5.23
N PRO A 52 -8.10 7.19 4.54
CA PRO A 52 -8.73 6.02 5.14
C PRO A 52 -7.68 4.94 5.51
N HIS A 53 -8.10 3.90 6.21
CA HIS A 53 -7.25 2.75 6.58
C HIS A 53 -5.99 3.12 7.38
N GLY A 54 -6.01 4.26 8.09
CA GLY A 54 -4.88 4.78 8.85
C GLY A 54 -3.69 5.20 7.99
N LEU A 55 -3.94 5.57 6.73
CA LEU A 55 -2.95 6.06 5.79
C LEU A 55 -2.87 7.59 5.79
N ILE A 56 -1.81 8.11 5.18
CA ILE A 56 -1.59 9.54 4.97
C ILE A 56 -1.40 9.75 3.47
N GLU A 57 -2.21 10.61 2.86
CA GLU A 57 -2.02 11.03 1.47
C GLU A 57 -0.95 12.13 1.38
N ALA A 58 0.08 11.92 0.57
CA ALA A 58 1.04 12.92 0.13
C ALA A 58 0.71 13.35 -1.30
N ARG A 59 -0.08 14.41 -1.44
CA ARG A 59 -0.57 14.87 -2.74
C ARG A 59 0.42 15.76 -3.48
N GLY A 60 0.44 15.60 -4.80
CA GLY A 60 1.18 16.49 -5.68
C GLY A 60 2.57 15.97 -6.03
N TRP A 61 2.74 14.65 -6.08
CA TRP A 61 3.98 14.05 -6.55
C TRP A 61 4.23 14.39 -8.03
N ARG A 62 5.29 15.16 -8.31
CA ARG A 62 5.60 15.65 -9.67
C ARG A 62 6.86 15.02 -10.28
N HIS A 63 7.60 14.21 -9.52
CA HIS A 63 8.82 13.58 -10.03
C HIS A 63 8.48 12.45 -11.01
N SER A 64 9.37 12.23 -11.98
CA SER A 64 9.21 11.21 -13.03
C SER A 64 9.23 9.78 -12.48
N PHE A 65 10.02 9.54 -11.44
CA PHE A 65 10.15 8.27 -10.74
C PHE A 65 9.85 8.45 -9.26
N PRO A 66 9.02 7.60 -8.62
CA PRO A 66 8.32 6.44 -9.17
C PRO A 66 7.26 6.74 -10.25
N GLY A 67 7.10 5.82 -11.21
CA GLY A 67 6.32 6.01 -12.44
C GLY A 67 4.79 5.83 -12.31
N GLY A 68 4.32 5.25 -11.21
CA GLY A 68 2.89 5.00 -10.97
C GLY A 68 2.07 6.27 -10.73
N ALA A 69 0.75 6.15 -10.86
CA ALA A 69 -0.18 7.24 -10.53
C ALA A 69 -0.23 7.51 -9.01
N ALA A 70 -0.12 6.44 -8.22
CA ALA A 70 0.13 6.47 -6.78
C ALA A 70 1.23 5.45 -6.42
N PHE A 71 1.83 5.63 -5.24
CA PHE A 71 2.70 4.62 -4.62
C PHE A 71 2.76 4.84 -3.10
N THR A 72 3.13 3.79 -2.36
CA THR A 72 3.19 3.80 -0.90
C THR A 72 4.61 3.70 -0.37
N VAL A 73 4.91 4.43 0.71
CA VAL A 73 6.10 4.28 1.56
C VAL A 73 5.66 4.26 3.03
N GLY A 74 5.76 3.10 3.69
CA GLY A 74 5.18 2.92 5.03
C GLY A 74 3.66 3.12 4.99
N ASP A 75 3.14 4.07 5.78
CA ASP A 75 1.72 4.47 5.74
C ASP A 75 1.44 5.70 4.86
N VAL A 76 2.44 6.21 4.13
CA VAL A 76 2.32 7.42 3.29
C VAL A 76 2.10 7.05 1.83
N VAL A 77 0.98 7.47 1.26
CA VAL A 77 0.58 7.25 -0.13
C VAL A 77 0.81 8.52 -0.94
N PHE A 78 1.78 8.48 -1.84
CA PHE A 78 2.07 9.56 -2.76
C PHE A 78 1.13 9.51 -3.95
N THR A 79 0.53 10.65 -4.31
CA THR A 79 -0.41 10.72 -5.44
C THR A 79 -0.02 11.83 -6.42
N ARG A 80 -0.09 11.52 -7.72
CA ARG A 80 0.16 12.51 -8.78
C ARG A 80 -0.97 13.53 -8.87
N PRO A 81 -0.70 14.77 -9.33
CA PRO A 81 -1.73 15.76 -9.60
C PRO A 81 -2.83 15.20 -10.51
N GLY A 82 -4.10 15.41 -10.13
CA GLY A 82 -5.27 14.98 -10.90
C GLY A 82 -5.73 13.54 -10.64
N LEU A 83 -4.95 12.72 -9.92
CA LEU A 83 -5.42 11.39 -9.50
C LEU A 83 -6.58 11.52 -8.52
N ARG A 84 -7.64 10.73 -8.74
CA ARG A 84 -8.72 10.54 -7.77
C ARG A 84 -8.56 9.20 -7.08
N MET A 85 -8.32 9.22 -5.78
CA MET A 85 -8.22 8.02 -4.96
C MET A 85 -9.61 7.41 -4.72
N THR A 86 -9.89 6.27 -5.35
CA THR A 86 -11.08 5.46 -5.08
C THR A 86 -10.87 4.61 -3.80
N GLU A 87 -11.95 4.09 -3.22
CA GLU A 87 -11.84 3.18 -2.06
C GLU A 87 -11.05 1.90 -2.40
N ASP A 88 -11.17 1.38 -3.62
CA ASP A 88 -10.38 0.23 -4.07
C ASP A 88 -8.89 0.57 -4.15
N LEU A 89 -8.54 1.73 -4.72
CA LEU A 89 -7.15 2.16 -4.77
C LEU A 89 -6.59 2.38 -3.36
N TRP A 90 -7.39 2.93 -2.44
CA TRP A 90 -7.00 3.03 -1.03
C TRP A 90 -6.73 1.67 -0.37
N ARG A 91 -7.50 0.63 -0.71
CA ARG A 91 -7.26 -0.73 -0.22
C ARG A 91 -6.00 -1.34 -0.81
N HIS A 92 -5.75 -1.09 -2.09
CA HIS A 92 -4.52 -1.49 -2.76
C HIS A 92 -3.29 -0.92 -2.05
N GLU A 93 -3.26 0.40 -1.85
CA GLU A 93 -2.16 1.07 -1.15
C GLU A 93 -2.05 0.64 0.33
N ALA A 94 -3.18 0.36 1.00
CA ALA A 94 -3.17 -0.22 2.34
C ALA A 94 -2.52 -1.61 2.38
N GLY A 95 -2.63 -2.38 1.29
CA GLY A 95 -1.93 -3.65 1.10
C GLY A 95 -0.41 -3.48 1.05
N HIS A 96 0.09 -2.49 0.31
CA HIS A 96 1.51 -2.15 0.30
C HIS A 96 2.02 -1.66 1.66
N ALA A 97 1.23 -0.84 2.37
CA ALA A 97 1.57 -0.45 3.74
C ALA A 97 1.69 -1.65 4.69
N ALA A 98 0.87 -2.69 4.50
CA ALA A 98 0.98 -3.93 5.28
C ALA A 98 2.22 -4.76 4.91
N GLN A 99 2.64 -4.72 3.64
CA GLN A 99 3.88 -5.37 3.18
C GLN A 99 5.11 -4.70 3.78
N TYR A 100 5.15 -3.36 3.86
CA TYR A 100 6.18 -2.62 4.60
C TYR A 100 6.28 -3.10 6.05
N ALA A 101 5.13 -3.22 6.74
CA ALA A 101 5.11 -3.65 8.14
C ALA A 101 5.63 -5.09 8.29
N GLY A 102 5.21 -6.00 7.41
CA GLY A 102 5.62 -7.41 7.43
C GLY A 102 7.07 -7.67 7.01
N MET A 103 7.66 -6.80 6.18
CA MET A 103 9.02 -6.93 5.66
C MET A 103 10.04 -6.02 6.36
N LEU A 104 9.73 -5.58 7.58
CA LEU A 104 10.62 -4.75 8.41
C LEU A 104 11.06 -3.44 7.72
N GLY A 105 10.17 -2.84 6.92
CA GLY A 105 10.39 -1.53 6.31
C GLY A 105 11.17 -1.61 5.00
N LEU A 106 12.41 -1.13 4.99
CA LEU A 106 13.24 -0.96 3.79
C LEU A 106 13.51 -2.23 2.97
N PRO A 107 13.65 -3.44 3.53
CA PRO A 107 13.86 -4.66 2.74
C PRO A 107 12.75 -4.95 1.73
N PHE A 108 11.56 -4.38 1.92
CA PHE A 108 10.47 -4.44 0.96
C PHE A 108 10.86 -3.87 -0.41
N LEU A 109 11.60 -2.75 -0.47
CA LEU A 109 11.94 -2.06 -1.71
C LEU A 109 12.76 -2.92 -2.69
N PRO A 110 13.93 -3.50 -2.29
CA PRO A 110 14.68 -4.36 -3.19
C PRO A 110 13.92 -5.64 -3.54
N ALA A 111 13.14 -6.21 -2.61
CA ALA A 111 12.31 -7.38 -2.89
C ALA A 111 11.23 -7.08 -3.94
N TYR A 112 10.55 -5.94 -3.80
CA TYR A 112 9.57 -5.44 -4.77
C TYR A 112 10.23 -5.22 -6.14
N ALA A 113 11.41 -4.59 -6.18
CA ALA A 113 12.14 -4.35 -7.43
C ALA A 113 12.50 -5.67 -8.14
N ALA A 114 12.99 -6.67 -7.41
CA ALA A 114 13.28 -7.99 -7.95
C ALA A 114 12.01 -8.68 -8.50
N ALA A 115 10.91 -8.60 -7.76
CA ALA A 115 9.62 -9.13 -8.17
C ALA A 115 9.05 -8.43 -9.42
N ALA A 116 9.19 -7.10 -9.51
CA ALA A 116 8.79 -6.32 -10.67
C ALA A 116 9.64 -6.64 -11.90
N ALA A 117 10.96 -6.81 -11.72
CA ALA A 117 11.87 -7.23 -12.79
C ALA A 117 11.51 -8.63 -13.31
N TRP A 118 11.26 -9.57 -12.41
CA TRP A 118 10.80 -10.92 -12.75
C TRP A 118 9.47 -10.89 -13.53
N SER A 119 8.50 -10.13 -13.04
CA SER A 119 7.20 -9.96 -13.71
C SER A 119 7.36 -9.38 -15.11
N SER A 120 8.19 -8.34 -15.24
CA SER A 120 8.49 -7.68 -16.51
C SER A 120 9.14 -8.64 -17.50
N TRP A 121 10.09 -9.47 -17.04
CA TRP A 121 10.70 -10.50 -17.88
C TRP A 121 9.66 -11.52 -18.37
N ARG A 122 8.78 -11.99 -17.47
CA ARG A 122 7.78 -13.02 -17.79
C ARG A 122 6.61 -12.53 -18.64
N THR A 123 6.18 -11.28 -18.48
CA THR A 123 4.91 -10.78 -19.05
C THR A 123 5.06 -9.49 -19.86
N GLY A 124 6.17 -8.77 -19.70
CA GLY A 124 6.31 -7.41 -20.22
C GLY A 124 5.62 -6.34 -19.39
N ASP A 125 5.18 -6.70 -18.19
CA ASP A 125 4.49 -5.81 -17.26
C ASP A 125 5.02 -6.05 -15.83
N PRO A 126 5.41 -5.00 -15.08
CA PRO A 126 5.99 -5.15 -13.76
C PRO A 126 4.99 -5.64 -12.69
N ALA A 127 3.68 -5.59 -12.93
CA ALA A 127 2.67 -5.91 -11.92
C ALA A 127 2.07 -7.31 -12.04
N SER A 128 1.81 -7.78 -13.26
CA SER A 128 1.03 -8.99 -13.58
C SER A 128 1.45 -10.27 -12.84
N ARG A 129 2.75 -10.45 -12.61
CA ARG A 129 3.34 -11.59 -11.90
C ARG A 129 4.19 -11.17 -10.70
N ASN A 130 4.05 -9.94 -10.25
CA ASN A 130 4.67 -9.47 -9.03
C ASN A 130 3.83 -9.92 -7.82
N PRO A 131 4.33 -10.80 -6.93
CA PRO A 131 3.59 -11.27 -5.77
C PRO A 131 3.13 -10.14 -4.84
N PHE A 132 3.84 -9.02 -4.78
CA PHE A 132 3.46 -7.88 -3.96
C PHE A 132 2.26 -7.14 -4.53
N GLU A 133 2.24 -6.89 -5.83
CA GLU A 133 1.10 -6.29 -6.53
C GLU A 133 -0.15 -7.17 -6.46
N ARG A 134 0.03 -8.48 -6.65
CA ARG A 134 -1.07 -9.45 -6.51
C ARG A 134 -1.57 -9.53 -5.08
N GLY A 135 -0.65 -9.53 -4.11
CA GLY A 135 -0.97 -9.55 -2.68
C GLY A 135 -1.65 -8.26 -2.20
N ALA A 136 -1.39 -7.13 -2.85
CA ALA A 136 -2.09 -5.86 -2.61
C ALA A 136 -3.44 -5.78 -3.33
N GLY A 137 -3.79 -6.74 -4.18
CA GLY A 137 -5.01 -6.71 -4.99
C GLY A 137 -4.78 -5.94 -6.28
N LEU A 138 -4.27 -6.64 -7.29
CA LEU A 138 -3.89 -6.10 -8.60
C LEU A 138 -5.01 -5.27 -9.27
N VAL A 139 -6.25 -5.81 -9.27
CA VAL A 139 -7.42 -5.15 -9.87
C VAL A 139 -7.83 -3.89 -9.10
N LEU A 140 -7.64 -3.88 -7.77
CA LEU A 140 -7.94 -2.72 -6.93
C LEU A 140 -7.00 -1.54 -7.25
N GLY A 141 -5.76 -1.84 -7.65
CA GLY A 141 -4.79 -0.87 -8.15
C GLY A 141 -5.05 -0.41 -9.60
N GLY A 142 -6.10 -0.93 -10.25
CA GLY A 142 -6.46 -0.61 -11.63
C GLY A 142 -5.64 -1.34 -12.71
N TYR A 143 -4.85 -2.36 -12.32
CA TYR A 143 -4.05 -3.14 -13.27
C TYR A 143 -4.87 -4.22 -13.95
N VAL A 144 -4.57 -4.46 -15.23
CA VAL A 144 -5.07 -5.60 -16.01
C VAL A 144 -3.94 -6.61 -16.16
N GLU A 145 -4.16 -7.86 -15.70
CA GLU A 145 -3.13 -8.90 -15.76
C GLU A 145 -2.76 -9.25 -17.21
N ARG A 146 -1.47 -9.19 -17.54
CA ARG A 146 -0.92 -9.61 -18.82
C ARG A 146 -0.53 -11.09 -18.80
N PRO A 147 -0.78 -11.83 -19.90
CA PRO A 147 -0.37 -13.22 -19.99
C PRO A 147 1.15 -13.35 -20.02
N VAL A 148 1.64 -14.53 -19.61
CA VAL A 148 3.06 -14.88 -19.76
C VAL A 148 3.43 -14.88 -21.24
N ARG A 149 4.53 -14.19 -21.58
CA ARG A 149 5.12 -14.21 -22.91
C ARG A 149 5.47 -15.65 -23.25
N ARG A 150 4.79 -16.21 -24.25
CA ARG A 150 5.24 -17.45 -24.87
C ARG A 150 6.58 -17.11 -25.52
N GLY A 151 7.63 -17.88 -25.21
CA GLY A 151 8.94 -17.73 -25.84
C GLY A 151 8.84 -17.81 -27.38
N PRO A 152 9.94 -17.59 -28.11
CA PRO A 152 9.92 -17.69 -29.57
C PRO A 152 9.29 -19.03 -29.94
N ARG A 153 8.16 -19.00 -30.67
CA ARG A 153 7.63 -20.22 -31.28
C ARG A 153 8.75 -20.73 -32.18
N ARG A 154 9.34 -21.87 -31.84
CA ARG A 154 10.13 -22.65 -32.81
C ARG A 154 9.17 -22.91 -33.97
N ARG A 155 9.32 -22.14 -35.05
CA ARG A 155 8.77 -22.55 -36.34
C ARG A 155 9.44 -23.88 -36.64
N ARG A 156 8.65 -24.95 -36.65
CA ARG A 156 9.08 -26.22 -37.21
C ARG A 156 9.21 -26.06 -38.71
#